data_AF-D8SCI7-F1
#
_entry.id   AF-D8SCI7-F1
#
_cell.length_a   1.000
_cell.length_b   1.000
_cell.length_c   1.000
_cell.angle_alpha   90.00
_cell.angle_beta   90.00
_cell.angle_gamma   90.00
#
_symmetry.space_group_name_H-M   'P 1'
#
loop_
_entity.id
_entity.type
_entity.pdbx_description
1 polymer ?
#
loop_
_entity_poly.entity_id
_entity_poly.type
_entity_poly.pdbx_seq_one_letter_code
_entity_poly.pdbx_strand_id
1 'polypeptide(L)'
;MLKPLSIRGVKSCTEDCQGHLELIRNTIPRHVEADDPKTLIQKELVPLLEHDNAKYPMTDKSGKPPPVAGELGRTRVEGGCAGNRRGNHPRESLSRYYTVVRDALADDMTYFPQKSGYERASLASTAERLAAAQYEFEAVRKLIDGHTKKALKLEQKISVLAGYKIEAAFREAESLGTELQCYRSVHQQEELIAPRGIEAFQEEVKRQRDKESVLQMRYERI
;
A
#
# COMPACT_ATOMS: atom_id res chain seq x y z
N MET A 1 74.79 3.70 44.50
CA MET A 1 74.55 2.67 43.47
C MET A 1 73.07 2.61 43.18
N LEU A 2 72.64 3.13 42.04
CA LEU A 2 71.23 3.20 41.64
C LEU A 2 70.90 1.97 40.76
N LYS A 3 69.89 1.19 41.15
CA LYS A 3 69.27 0.19 40.28
C LYS A 3 68.04 0.82 39.61
N PRO A 4 67.81 0.63 38.30
CA PRO A 4 66.59 1.07 37.65
C PRO A 4 65.47 0.04 37.86
N LEU A 5 64.30 0.49 38.32
CA LEU A 5 63.08 -0.30 38.32
C LEU A 5 62.45 -0.23 36.92
N SER A 6 62.39 -1.39 36.27
CA SER A 6 61.74 -1.62 34.98
C SER A 6 60.22 -1.50 35.13
N ILE A 7 59.65 -0.43 34.58
CA ILE A 7 58.20 -0.28 34.41
C ILE A 7 57.79 -1.18 33.25
N ARG A 8 57.34 -2.40 33.58
CA ARG A 8 56.64 -3.29 32.65
C ARG A 8 55.15 -2.92 32.66
N GLY A 9 54.62 -2.59 31.49
CA GLY A 9 53.23 -2.89 31.15
C GLY A 9 52.19 -1.79 31.33
N VAL A 10 52.36 -0.63 30.69
CA VAL A 10 51.21 0.19 30.26
C VAL A 10 50.77 -0.34 28.90
N LYS A 11 50.11 -1.50 28.89
CA LYS A 11 49.41 -2.06 27.73
C LYS A 11 48.23 -2.87 28.27
N SER A 12 47.06 -2.24 28.39
CA SER A 12 45.80 -2.99 28.51
C SER A 12 44.56 -2.18 28.18
N CYS A 13 44.55 -0.86 28.42
CA CYS A 13 43.28 -0.12 28.24
C CYS A 13 42.90 0.20 26.77
N THR A 14 43.81 0.11 25.80
CA THR A 14 43.46 0.34 24.38
C THR A 14 42.96 -0.91 23.68
N GLU A 15 43.40 -2.10 24.09
CA GLU A 15 42.99 -3.38 23.47
C GLU A 15 41.59 -3.79 23.94
N ASP A 16 41.22 -3.52 25.20
CA ASP A 16 39.88 -3.79 25.73
C ASP A 16 38.81 -2.89 25.10
N CYS A 17 39.11 -1.62 24.84
CA CYS A 17 38.20 -0.70 24.13
C CYS A 17 37.98 -1.12 22.66
N GLN A 18 39.01 -1.71 22.03
CA GLN A 18 38.94 -2.17 20.65
C GLN A 18 38.17 -3.50 20.54
N GLY A 19 38.32 -4.38 21.54
CA GLY A 19 37.50 -5.59 21.69
C GLY A 19 36.03 -5.28 21.97
N HIS A 20 35.72 -4.28 22.79
CA HIS A 20 34.34 -3.84 23.02
C HIS A 20 33.69 -3.21 21.79
N LEU A 21 34.43 -2.46 20.97
CA LEU A 21 33.95 -1.93 19.69
C LEU A 21 33.67 -3.03 18.66
N GLU A 22 34.52 -4.06 18.59
CA GLU A 22 34.29 -5.26 17.77
C GLU A 22 33.07 -6.04 18.25
N LEU A 23 32.87 -6.18 19.56
CA LEU A 23 31.71 -6.83 20.14
C LEU A 23 30.43 -6.05 19.82
N ILE A 24 30.41 -4.72 19.98
CA ILE A 24 29.25 -3.88 19.63
C ILE A 24 28.94 -3.96 18.12
N ARG A 25 29.97 -3.95 17.26
CA ARG A 25 29.84 -4.11 15.80
C ARG A 25 29.22 -5.45 15.39
N ASN A 26 29.41 -6.49 16.21
CA ASN A 26 28.92 -7.85 15.97
C ASN A 26 27.63 -8.19 16.73
N THR A 27 27.24 -7.40 17.73
CA THR A 27 26.04 -7.63 18.56
C THR A 27 24.82 -6.87 18.04
N ILE A 28 25.01 -5.76 17.34
CA ILE A 28 23.92 -5.14 16.58
C ILE A 28 23.66 -6.07 15.39
N PRO A 29 22.45 -6.64 15.26
CA PRO A 29 22.07 -7.33 14.03
C PRO A 29 22.23 -6.31 12.92
N ARG A 30 23.30 -6.44 12.12
CA ARG A 30 23.25 -5.88 10.77
C ARG A 30 22.01 -6.50 10.19
N HIS A 31 21.05 -5.67 9.81
CA HIS A 31 19.90 -6.10 9.03
C HIS A 31 20.43 -7.13 8.05
N VAL A 32 20.05 -8.39 8.31
CA VAL A 32 20.24 -9.50 7.39
C VAL A 32 19.85 -8.92 6.04
N GLU A 33 20.78 -9.00 5.08
CA GLU A 33 20.60 -8.73 3.66
C GLU A 33 19.12 -8.56 3.37
N ALA A 34 18.69 -7.31 3.19
CA ALA A 34 17.30 -7.03 2.90
C ALA A 34 16.95 -7.92 1.72
N ASP A 35 16.19 -8.98 2.00
CA ASP A 35 15.58 -9.87 1.01
C ASP A 35 15.16 -8.96 -0.15
N ASP A 36 15.71 -9.16 -1.36
CA ASP A 36 15.50 -8.30 -2.54
C ASP A 36 14.03 -7.87 -2.53
N PRO A 37 13.67 -6.57 -2.59
CA PRO A 37 12.31 -6.09 -2.37
C PRO A 37 11.25 -6.89 -3.14
N LYS A 38 11.60 -7.46 -4.30
CA LYS A 38 10.75 -8.42 -5.03
C LYS A 38 10.34 -9.64 -4.23
N THR A 39 11.27 -10.25 -3.50
CA THR A 39 11.05 -11.42 -2.65
C THR A 39 10.19 -11.10 -1.43
N LEU A 40 10.36 -9.91 -0.83
CA LEU A 40 9.49 -9.45 0.26
C LEU A 40 8.06 -9.22 -0.24
N ILE A 41 7.93 -8.55 -1.39
CA ILE A 41 6.62 -8.32 -2.04
C ILE A 41 5.96 -9.65 -2.41
N GLN A 42 6.71 -10.62 -2.95
CA GLN A 42 6.16 -11.93 -3.29
C GLN A 42 5.71 -12.72 -2.06
N LYS A 43 6.48 -12.70 -0.96
CA LYS A 43 6.12 -13.37 0.30
C LYS A 43 4.81 -12.84 0.88
N GLU A 44 4.54 -11.54 0.75
CA GLU A 44 3.30 -10.93 1.25
C GLU A 44 2.13 -11.03 0.25
N LEU A 45 2.39 -10.92 -1.05
CA LEU A 45 1.36 -10.86 -2.08
C LEU A 45 0.71 -12.23 -2.35
N VAL A 46 1.48 -13.32 -2.31
CA VAL A 46 0.99 -14.69 -2.54
C VAL A 46 -0.11 -15.11 -1.55
N PRO A 47 0.08 -15.02 -0.22
CA PRO A 47 -0.97 -15.39 0.73
C PRO A 47 -2.20 -14.47 0.64
N LEU A 48 -2.02 -13.21 0.24
CA LEU A 48 -3.14 -12.30 -0.02
C LEU A 48 -3.99 -12.75 -1.22
N LEU A 49 -3.34 -13.16 -2.32
CA LEU A 49 -4.04 -13.70 -3.50
C LEU A 49 -4.68 -15.05 -3.22
N GLU A 50 -4.04 -15.92 -2.44
CA GLU A 50 -4.62 -17.21 -2.04
C GLU A 50 -5.89 -17.02 -1.20
N HIS A 51 -5.86 -16.09 -0.25
CA HIS A 51 -7.05 -15.70 0.53
C HIS A 51 -8.16 -15.15 -0.37
N ASP A 52 -7.84 -14.26 -1.32
CA ASP A 52 -8.84 -13.66 -2.20
C ASP A 52 -9.45 -14.67 -3.17
N ASN A 53 -8.65 -15.58 -3.73
CA ASN A 53 -9.13 -16.68 -4.57
C ASN A 53 -10.03 -17.66 -3.80
N ALA A 54 -9.71 -17.93 -2.53
CA ALA A 54 -10.54 -18.79 -1.67
C ALA A 54 -11.85 -18.10 -1.26
N LYS A 55 -11.81 -16.79 -1.05
CA LYS A 55 -12.96 -15.99 -0.60
C LYS A 55 -13.92 -15.63 -1.73
N TYR A 56 -13.39 -15.43 -2.92
CA TYR A 56 -14.16 -15.13 -4.13
C TYR A 56 -13.87 -16.18 -5.21
N PRO A 57 -14.31 -17.44 -5.01
CA PRO A 57 -14.18 -18.45 -6.03
C PRO A 57 -14.97 -17.98 -7.25
N MET A 58 -14.29 -17.87 -8.39
CA MET A 58 -14.93 -17.61 -9.68
C MET A 58 -15.79 -18.83 -10.03
N THR A 59 -16.98 -18.91 -9.46
CA THR A 59 -17.96 -19.91 -9.85
C THR A 59 -18.73 -19.31 -11.02
N ASP A 60 -18.62 -19.95 -12.18
CA ASP A 60 -19.54 -19.77 -13.31
C ASP A 60 -20.92 -20.33 -12.91
N LYS A 61 -21.60 -19.67 -11.97
CA LYS A 61 -22.98 -19.98 -11.60
C LYS A 61 -23.90 -19.11 -12.44
N SER A 62 -24.20 -19.67 -13.60
CA SER A 62 -25.35 -19.41 -14.46
C SER A 62 -26.64 -19.06 -13.71
N GLY A 63 -27.42 -18.11 -14.25
CA GLY A 63 -28.86 -18.01 -13.94
C GLY A 63 -29.54 -16.65 -14.08
N LYS A 64 -28.83 -15.55 -14.34
CA LYS A 64 -29.47 -14.28 -14.72
C LYS A 64 -29.53 -14.17 -16.23
N PRO A 65 -30.66 -13.72 -16.83
CA PRO A 65 -30.63 -13.30 -18.23
C PRO A 65 -29.48 -12.32 -18.39
N PRO A 66 -28.75 -12.39 -19.52
CA PRO A 66 -27.58 -11.55 -19.72
C PRO A 66 -27.96 -10.10 -19.41
N PRO A 67 -27.13 -9.37 -18.63
CA PRO A 67 -27.34 -7.94 -18.47
C PRO A 67 -27.39 -7.36 -19.89
N VAL A 68 -28.42 -6.56 -20.17
CA VAL A 68 -28.56 -5.79 -21.40
C VAL A 68 -27.18 -5.25 -21.75
N ALA A 69 -26.66 -5.69 -22.90
CA ALA A 69 -25.25 -5.62 -23.25
C ALA A 69 -24.67 -4.25 -22.87
N GLY A 70 -23.87 -4.26 -21.80
CA GLY A 70 -22.95 -3.18 -21.50
C GLY A 70 -21.93 -3.14 -22.62
N GLU A 71 -21.97 -2.05 -23.38
CA GLU A 71 -20.86 -1.48 -24.16
C GLU A 71 -19.86 -2.53 -24.68
N LEU A 72 -20.26 -3.25 -25.74
CA LEU A 72 -19.25 -3.66 -26.72
C LEU A 72 -18.71 -2.35 -27.28
N GLY A 73 -17.44 -2.05 -27.03
CA GLY A 73 -16.76 -0.85 -27.51
C GLY A 73 -17.05 -0.61 -28.97
N ARG A 74 -18.01 0.30 -29.23
CA ARG A 74 -18.44 0.65 -30.57
C ARG A 74 -17.42 1.62 -31.12
N THR A 75 -16.45 1.12 -31.87
CA THR A 75 -15.79 2.00 -32.83
C THR A 75 -16.83 2.37 -33.88
N ARG A 76 -17.34 3.60 -33.80
CA ARG A 76 -18.11 4.23 -34.88
C ARG A 76 -17.23 4.23 -36.13
N VAL A 77 -17.41 3.25 -37.00
CA VAL A 77 -16.82 3.27 -38.33
C VAL A 77 -17.84 3.97 -39.22
N GLU A 78 -17.53 5.21 -39.61
CA GLU A 78 -18.33 5.95 -40.57
C GLU A 78 -18.32 5.21 -41.92
N GLY A 79 -19.43 4.54 -42.23
CA GLY A 79 -19.64 3.86 -43.51
C GLY A 79 -20.07 4.86 -44.57
N GLY A 80 -19.12 5.41 -45.33
CA GLY A 80 -19.41 6.11 -46.58
C GLY A 80 -19.80 5.12 -47.68
N CYS A 81 -21.02 5.25 -48.22
CA CYS A 81 -21.44 4.56 -49.43
C CYS A 81 -20.68 5.14 -50.64
N ALA A 82 -19.60 4.50 -51.07
CA ALA A 82 -18.90 4.85 -52.31
C ALA A 82 -19.09 3.75 -53.37
N GLY A 83 -19.47 4.20 -54.56
CA GLY A 83 -19.97 3.41 -55.68
C GLY A 83 -19.08 2.28 -56.22
N ASN A 84 -19.78 1.33 -56.87
CA ASN A 84 -19.30 0.23 -57.70
C ASN A 84 -17.91 0.41 -58.33
N ARG A 85 -17.00 -0.54 -58.06
CA ARG A 85 -16.03 -1.02 -59.07
C ARG A 85 -15.89 -2.53 -59.01
N ARG A 86 -15.93 -3.10 -60.22
CA ARG A 86 -15.60 -4.48 -60.57
C ARG A 86 -14.24 -4.85 -60.00
N GLY A 87 -14.14 -6.00 -59.33
CA GLY A 87 -12.86 -6.56 -58.91
C GLY A 87 -13.05 -7.67 -57.90
N ASN A 88 -12.56 -8.86 -58.24
CA ASN A 88 -12.52 -10.07 -57.44
C ASN A 88 -12.10 -9.78 -55.97
N HIS A 89 -13.00 -10.04 -55.01
CA HIS A 89 -12.79 -9.68 -53.60
C HIS A 89 -12.27 -10.89 -52.79
N PRO A 90 -11.07 -10.81 -52.17
CA PRO A 90 -10.58 -11.84 -51.27
C PRO A 90 -11.54 -11.96 -50.07
N ARG A 91 -11.81 -13.20 -49.63
CA ARG A 91 -12.79 -13.59 -48.60
C ARG A 91 -12.83 -12.71 -47.32
N GLU A 92 -11.75 -12.00 -46.98
CA GLU A 92 -11.68 -11.07 -45.85
C GLU A 92 -12.57 -9.82 -46.01
N SER A 93 -12.81 -9.35 -47.23
CA SER A 93 -13.66 -8.18 -47.52
C SER A 93 -15.15 -8.46 -47.33
N LEU A 94 -15.61 -9.67 -47.65
CA LEU A 94 -17.00 -10.10 -47.47
C LEU A 94 -17.34 -10.27 -45.98
N SER A 95 -16.41 -10.82 -45.18
CA SER A 95 -16.58 -10.93 -43.73
C SER A 95 -16.75 -9.55 -43.07
N ARG A 96 -15.96 -8.56 -43.49
CA ARG A 96 -16.07 -7.18 -43.00
C ARG A 96 -17.39 -6.51 -43.39
N TYR A 97 -17.89 -6.79 -44.59
CA TYR A 97 -19.21 -6.32 -45.01
C TYR A 97 -20.32 -6.89 -44.12
N TYR A 98 -20.30 -8.21 -43.87
CA TYR A 98 -21.29 -8.84 -42.99
C TYR A 98 -21.22 -8.32 -41.55
N THR A 99 -20.03 -8.04 -40.99
CA THR A 99 -19.93 -7.48 -39.63
C THR A 99 -20.52 -6.07 -39.55
N VAL A 100 -20.22 -5.21 -40.53
CA VAL A 100 -20.76 -3.84 -40.55
C VAL A 100 -22.28 -3.84 -40.68
N VAL A 101 -22.83 -4.68 -41.57
CA VAL A 101 -24.29 -4.80 -41.74
C VAL A 101 -24.93 -5.41 -40.49
N ARG A 102 -24.31 -6.41 -39.87
CA ARG A 102 -24.79 -7.01 -38.63
C ARG A 102 -24.84 -5.99 -37.49
N ASP A 103 -23.79 -5.21 -37.32
CA ASP A 103 -23.70 -4.22 -36.24
C ASP A 103 -24.71 -3.08 -36.46
N ALA A 104 -24.86 -2.62 -37.71
CA ALA A 104 -25.89 -1.64 -38.05
C ALA A 104 -27.32 -2.16 -37.84
N LEU A 105 -27.58 -3.44 -38.14
CA LEU A 105 -28.86 -4.07 -37.86
C LEU A 105 -29.08 -4.24 -36.35
N ALA A 106 -28.06 -4.68 -35.62
CA ALA A 106 -28.14 -4.87 -34.17
C ALA A 106 -28.45 -3.55 -33.44
N ASP A 107 -27.91 -2.44 -33.93
CA ASP A 107 -28.20 -1.10 -33.41
C ASP A 107 -29.63 -0.63 -33.70
N ASP A 108 -30.23 -1.10 -34.80
CA ASP A 108 -31.63 -0.84 -35.17
C ASP A 108 -32.62 -1.80 -34.48
N MET A 109 -32.14 -2.85 -33.79
CA MET A 109 -33.02 -3.77 -33.07
C MET A 109 -33.34 -3.23 -31.68
N THR A 110 -34.63 -3.12 -31.34
CA THR A 110 -35.11 -2.67 -30.03
C THR A 110 -36.17 -3.63 -29.50
N TYR A 111 -36.23 -3.81 -28.18
CA TYR A 111 -37.25 -4.63 -27.55
C TYR A 111 -38.58 -3.87 -27.45
N PHE A 112 -39.65 -4.44 -28.02
CA PHE A 112 -40.99 -3.88 -27.95
C PHE A 112 -41.85 -4.62 -26.92
N PRO A 113 -42.21 -3.98 -25.80
CA PRO A 113 -42.90 -4.65 -24.69
C PRO A 113 -44.29 -5.14 -25.07
N GLN A 114 -45.00 -4.45 -25.96
CA GLN A 114 -46.35 -4.83 -26.42
C GLN A 114 -46.36 -6.14 -27.23
N LYS A 115 -45.26 -6.44 -27.92
CA LYS A 115 -45.09 -7.65 -28.74
C LYS A 115 -44.22 -8.71 -28.06
N SER A 116 -43.64 -8.38 -26.91
CA SER A 116 -42.71 -9.24 -26.16
C SER A 116 -41.56 -9.78 -27.02
N GLY A 117 -41.00 -8.93 -27.88
CA GLY A 117 -39.98 -9.34 -28.86
C GLY A 117 -39.10 -8.20 -29.34
N TYR A 118 -37.99 -8.56 -29.98
CA TYR A 118 -37.08 -7.62 -30.63
C TYR A 118 -37.49 -7.38 -32.07
N GLU A 119 -37.64 -6.13 -32.46
CA GLU A 119 -37.94 -5.73 -33.84
C GLU A 119 -37.08 -4.52 -34.25
N ARG A 120 -37.11 -4.17 -35.54
CA ARG A 120 -36.39 -3.02 -36.06
C ARG A 120 -37.12 -1.72 -35.69
N ALA A 121 -36.44 -0.81 -35.01
CA ALA A 121 -36.97 0.50 -34.64
C ALA A 121 -37.36 1.32 -35.86
N SER A 122 -36.62 1.21 -36.96
CA SER A 122 -36.92 1.87 -38.23
C SER A 122 -38.27 1.47 -38.87
N LEU A 123 -38.77 0.26 -38.58
CA LEU A 123 -40.05 -0.24 -39.10
C LEU A 123 -41.22 -0.02 -38.15
N ALA A 124 -40.94 0.38 -36.90
CA ALA A 124 -41.94 0.57 -35.87
C ALA A 124 -42.59 1.96 -35.94
N SER A 125 -43.85 2.03 -35.50
CA SER A 125 -44.57 3.29 -35.34
C SER A 125 -43.90 4.19 -34.29
N THR A 126 -44.20 5.50 -34.33
CA THR A 126 -43.71 6.44 -33.32
C THR A 126 -44.19 6.08 -31.90
N ALA A 127 -45.41 5.56 -31.77
CA ALA A 127 -45.98 5.15 -30.49
C ALA A 127 -45.27 3.90 -29.91
N GLU A 128 -45.01 2.89 -30.74
CA GLU A 128 -44.27 1.69 -30.33
C GLU A 128 -42.84 2.04 -29.89
N ARG A 129 -42.16 2.93 -30.64
CA ARG A 129 -40.82 3.41 -30.27
C ARG A 129 -40.81 4.13 -28.93
N LEU A 130 -41.83 4.94 -28.65
CA LEU A 130 -41.96 5.64 -27.37
C LEU A 130 -42.16 4.65 -26.21
N ALA A 131 -43.02 3.65 -26.39
CA ALA A 131 -43.27 2.61 -25.39
C ALA A 131 -42.01 1.77 -25.10
N ALA A 132 -41.24 1.43 -26.13
CA ALA A 132 -39.95 0.73 -25.98
C ALA A 132 -38.94 1.58 -25.19
N ALA A 133 -38.78 2.86 -25.54
CA ALA A 133 -37.88 3.77 -24.85
C ALA A 133 -38.27 3.98 -23.37
N GLN A 134 -39.57 4.09 -23.07
CA GLN A 134 -40.06 4.18 -21.69
C GLN A 134 -39.75 2.93 -20.87
N TYR A 135 -39.94 1.75 -21.45
CA TYR A 135 -39.63 0.48 -20.80
C TYR A 135 -38.14 0.36 -20.47
N GLU A 136 -37.26 0.68 -21.42
CA GLU A 136 -35.81 0.67 -21.21
C GLU A 136 -35.40 1.69 -20.15
N PHE A 137 -35.98 2.90 -20.18
CA PHE A 137 -35.73 3.92 -19.18
C PHE A 137 -36.11 3.47 -17.77
N GLU A 138 -37.29 2.85 -17.60
CA GLU A 138 -37.70 2.32 -16.31
C GLU A 138 -36.82 1.16 -15.82
N ALA A 139 -36.38 0.30 -16.73
CA ALA A 139 -35.46 -0.79 -16.41
C ALA A 139 -34.11 -0.25 -15.92
N VAL A 140 -33.53 0.72 -16.63
CA VAL A 140 -32.28 1.39 -16.26
C VAL A 140 -32.45 2.16 -14.95
N ARG A 141 -33.55 2.88 -14.77
CA ARG A 141 -33.86 3.60 -13.53
C ARG A 141 -33.90 2.65 -12.32
N LYS A 142 -34.57 1.51 -12.43
CA LYS A 142 -34.61 0.48 -11.36
C LYS A 142 -33.23 -0.06 -11.02
N LEU A 143 -32.38 -0.28 -12.04
CA LEU A 143 -31.00 -0.70 -11.83
C LEU A 143 -30.21 0.39 -11.10
N ILE A 144 -30.25 1.64 -11.57
CA ILE A 144 -29.58 2.78 -10.94
C ILE A 144 -30.04 2.94 -9.50
N ASP A 145 -31.34 2.97 -9.23
CA ASP A 145 -31.89 3.08 -7.87
C ASP A 145 -31.39 1.94 -6.96
N GLY A 146 -31.25 0.73 -7.52
CA GLY A 146 -30.67 -0.42 -6.82
C GLY A 146 -29.17 -0.28 -6.54
N HIS A 147 -28.40 0.21 -7.52
CA HIS A 147 -26.96 0.45 -7.38
C HIS A 147 -26.67 1.60 -6.41
N THR A 148 -27.42 2.70 -6.48
CA THR A 148 -27.30 3.84 -5.55
C THR A 148 -27.53 3.41 -4.11
N LYS A 149 -28.56 2.60 -3.84
CA LYS A 149 -28.80 2.06 -2.48
C LYS A 149 -27.66 1.17 -1.98
N LYS A 150 -27.03 0.39 -2.86
CA LYS A 150 -25.87 -0.46 -2.50
C LYS A 150 -24.63 0.40 -2.26
N ALA A 151 -24.37 1.39 -3.10
CA ALA A 151 -23.26 2.33 -2.97
C ALA A 151 -23.34 3.07 -1.63
N LEU A 152 -24.49 3.66 -1.31
CA LEU A 152 -24.70 4.37 -0.04
C LEU A 152 -24.44 3.49 1.19
N LYS A 153 -24.88 2.22 1.17
CA LYS A 153 -24.62 1.28 2.26
C LYS A 153 -23.13 0.96 2.42
N LEU A 154 -22.42 0.81 1.30
CA LEU A 154 -20.99 0.54 1.31
C LEU A 154 -20.22 1.78 1.78
N GLU A 155 -20.56 2.97 1.31
CA GLU A 155 -19.97 4.24 1.74
C GLU A 155 -20.14 4.46 3.25
N GLN A 156 -21.34 4.25 3.79
CA GLN A 156 -21.58 4.31 5.24
C GLN A 156 -20.72 3.31 6.01
N LYS A 157 -20.63 2.08 5.52
CA LYS A 157 -19.81 1.03 6.16
C LYS A 157 -18.32 1.37 6.13
N ILE A 158 -17.83 1.90 5.01
CA ILE A 158 -16.44 2.34 4.86
C ILE A 158 -16.17 3.54 5.77
N SER A 159 -17.06 4.53 5.80
CA SER A 159 -16.93 5.71 6.66
C SER A 159 -16.77 5.33 8.13
N VAL A 160 -17.62 4.44 8.65
CA VAL A 160 -17.54 3.99 10.05
C VAL A 160 -16.29 3.14 10.30
N LEU A 161 -16.02 2.13 9.47
CA LEU A 161 -14.95 1.17 9.74
C LEU A 161 -13.55 1.70 9.42
N ALA A 162 -13.40 2.43 8.32
CA ALA A 162 -12.11 3.02 7.93
C ALA A 162 -11.82 4.28 8.72
N GLY A 163 -12.84 5.14 8.96
CA GLY A 163 -12.69 6.37 9.73
C GLY A 163 -12.18 6.11 11.15
N TYR A 164 -12.88 5.24 11.90
CA TYR A 164 -12.48 4.90 13.27
C TYR A 164 -11.05 4.33 13.36
N LYS A 165 -10.68 3.41 12.44
CA LYS A 165 -9.37 2.76 12.47
C LYS A 165 -8.25 3.75 12.15
N ILE A 166 -8.46 4.63 11.18
CA ILE A 166 -7.49 5.67 10.80
C ILE A 166 -7.36 6.69 11.93
N GLU A 167 -8.46 7.14 12.52
CA GLU A 167 -8.44 8.08 13.65
C GLU A 167 -7.73 7.49 14.88
N ALA A 168 -7.98 6.23 15.21
CA ALA A 168 -7.30 5.55 16.32
C ALA A 168 -5.79 5.45 16.08
N ALA A 169 -5.38 5.02 14.88
CA ALA A 169 -3.97 4.93 14.52
C ALA A 169 -3.27 6.31 14.51
N PHE A 170 -3.98 7.36 14.08
CA PHE A 170 -3.46 8.72 14.08
C PHE A 170 -3.23 9.24 15.50
N ARG A 171 -4.17 9.00 16.42
CA ARG A 171 -4.00 9.37 17.84
C ARG A 171 -2.83 8.63 18.51
N GLU A 172 -2.66 7.35 18.20
CA GLU A 172 -1.52 6.57 18.69
C GLU A 172 -0.20 7.14 18.16
N ALA A 173 -0.13 7.46 16.87
CA ALA A 173 1.04 8.09 16.26
C ALA A 173 1.38 9.45 16.87
N GLU A 174 0.38 10.27 17.21
CA GLU A 174 0.58 11.53 17.94
C GLU A 174 1.19 11.30 19.34
N SER A 175 0.66 10.33 20.11
CA SER A 175 1.20 9.97 21.43
C SER A 175 2.67 9.57 21.35
N LEU A 176 3.00 8.62 20.46
CA LEU A 176 4.37 8.17 20.23
C LEU A 176 5.29 9.29 19.74
N GLY A 177 4.76 10.23 18.94
CA GLY A 177 5.50 11.41 18.50
C GLY A 177 5.94 12.31 19.66
N THR A 178 5.05 12.55 20.64
CA THR A 178 5.39 13.33 21.83
C THR A 178 6.38 12.62 22.74
N GLU A 179 6.25 11.30 22.92
CA GLU A 179 7.19 10.47 23.67
C GLU A 179 8.58 10.49 23.04
N LEU A 180 8.66 10.37 21.71
CA LEU A 180 9.93 10.45 20.98
C LEU A 180 10.64 11.80 21.21
N GLN A 181 9.89 12.90 21.21
CA GLN A 181 10.45 14.22 21.50
C GLN A 181 10.97 14.33 22.95
N CYS A 182 10.25 13.72 23.90
CA CYS A 182 10.69 13.62 25.29
C CYS A 182 12.02 12.86 25.38
N TYR A 183 12.11 11.67 24.79
CA TYR A 183 13.33 10.85 24.82
C TYR A 183 14.52 11.54 24.16
N ARG A 184 14.32 12.24 23.04
CA ARG A 184 15.38 13.04 22.40
C ARG A 184 15.93 14.11 23.34
N SER A 185 15.04 14.80 24.05
CA SER A 185 15.43 15.88 24.96
C SER A 185 16.20 15.34 26.17
N VAL A 186 15.75 14.22 26.74
CA VAL A 186 16.44 13.53 27.84
C VAL A 186 17.81 13.02 27.40
N HIS A 187 17.90 12.42 26.21
CA HIS A 187 19.16 11.91 25.68
C HIS A 187 20.22 13.01 25.55
N GLN A 188 19.85 14.17 25.00
CA GLN A 188 20.75 15.34 24.91
C GLN A 188 21.22 15.83 26.27
N GLN A 189 20.37 15.78 27.29
CA GLN A 189 20.76 16.14 28.65
C GLN A 189 21.74 15.12 29.25
N GLU A 190 21.51 13.83 29.02
CA GLU A 190 22.35 12.75 29.53
C GLU A 190 23.77 12.82 28.93
N GLU A 191 23.89 13.13 27.64
CA GLU A 191 25.17 13.38 26.97
C GLU A 191 25.99 14.50 27.63
N LEU A 192 25.34 15.49 28.25
CA LEU A 192 26.00 16.59 28.95
C LEU A 192 26.25 16.29 30.43
N ILE A 193 25.34 15.60 31.10
CA ILE A 193 25.40 15.35 32.55
C ILE A 193 26.38 14.21 32.88
N ALA A 194 26.38 13.14 32.10
CA ALA A 194 27.26 11.99 32.33
C ALA A 194 28.75 12.36 32.43
N PRO A 195 29.35 13.11 31.48
CA PRO A 195 30.77 13.48 31.57
C PRO A 195 31.06 14.39 32.78
N ARG A 196 30.18 15.37 33.04
CA ARG A 196 30.33 16.28 34.20
C ARG A 196 30.29 15.53 35.53
N GLY A 197 29.42 14.51 35.64
CA GLY A 197 29.37 13.64 36.80
C GLY A 197 30.67 12.86 37.00
N ILE A 198 31.21 12.30 35.91
CA ILE A 198 32.48 11.57 35.94
C ILE A 198 33.63 12.49 36.37
N GLU A 199 33.73 13.69 35.79
CA GLU A 199 34.76 14.68 36.12
C GLU A 199 34.70 15.06 37.61
N ALA A 200 33.51 15.37 38.14
CA ALA A 200 33.32 15.70 39.55
C ALA A 200 33.77 14.56 40.49
N PHE A 201 33.46 13.31 40.15
CA PHE A 201 33.92 12.16 40.93
C PHE A 201 35.43 11.95 40.83
N GLN A 202 36.03 12.17 39.66
CA GLN A 202 37.48 12.08 39.49
C GLN A 202 38.22 13.12 40.34
N GLU A 203 37.71 14.36 40.39
CA GLU A 203 38.25 15.42 41.25
C GLU A 203 38.16 15.05 42.74
N GLU A 204 37.02 14.52 43.19
CA GLU A 204 36.85 14.12 44.58
C GLU A 204 37.75 12.94 44.96
N VAL A 205 37.91 11.95 44.07
CA VAL A 205 38.85 10.83 44.28
C VAL A 205 40.29 11.35 44.37
N LYS A 206 40.68 12.29 43.51
CA LYS A 206 42.01 12.90 43.58
C LYS A 206 42.24 13.62 44.90
N ARG A 207 41.26 14.41 45.34
CA ARG A 207 41.30 15.12 46.63
C ARG A 207 41.43 14.18 47.82
N GLN A 208 40.73 13.04 47.79
CA GLN A 208 40.84 11.99 48.81
C GLN A 208 42.24 11.35 48.81
N ARG A 209 42.78 11.02 47.63
CA ARG A 209 44.15 10.49 47.49
C ARG A 209 45.21 11.46 48.01
N ASP A 210 45.08 12.75 47.73
CA ASP A 210 46.02 13.77 48.21
C ASP A 210 46.01 13.85 49.74
N LYS A 211 44.83 13.78 50.37
CA LYS A 211 44.70 13.73 51.82
C LYS A 211 45.32 12.48 52.43
N GLU A 212 45.05 11.32 51.84
CA GLU A 212 45.62 10.05 52.28
C GLU A 212 47.15 10.08 52.22
N SER A 213 47.71 10.57 51.12
CA SER A 213 49.16 10.73 50.94
C SER A 213 49.79 11.62 52.02
N VAL A 214 49.16 12.77 52.31
CA VAL A 214 49.62 13.66 53.39
C VAL A 214 49.57 12.99 54.76
N LEU A 215 48.53 12.20 55.05
CA LEU A 215 48.41 11.45 56.30
C LEU A 215 49.50 10.37 56.40
N GLN A 216 49.72 9.59 55.35
CA GLN A 216 50.77 8.56 55.30
C GLN A 216 52.15 9.16 55.56
N MET A 217 52.53 10.26 54.89
CA MET A 217 53.81 10.94 55.14
C MET A 217 53.98 11.44 56.59
N ARG A 218 52.89 11.77 57.28
CA ARG A 218 52.94 12.16 58.69
C ARG A 218 53.19 10.96 59.60
N TYR A 219 52.54 9.83 59.31
CA TYR A 219 52.75 8.59 60.06
C TYR A 219 54.16 8.02 59.84
N GLU A 220 54.74 8.17 58.64
CA GLU A 220 56.13 7.76 58.36
C GLU A 220 57.19 8.53 59.16
N ARG A 221 56.84 9.71 59.69
CA ARG A 221 57.75 10.58 60.46
C ARG A 221 57.72 10.29 61.97
N ILE A 222 56.78 9.47 62.43
CA ILE A 222 56.61 9.08 63.83
C ILE A 222 57.32 7.75 64.07
#